data_AF-K2PSD2-F1
#
_entry.id   AF-K2PSD2-F1
#
_cell.length_a   1.000
_cell.length_b   1.000
_cell.length_c   1.000
_cell.angle_alpha   90.00
_cell.angle_beta   90.00
_cell.angle_gamma   90.00
#
_symmetry.space_group_name_H-M   'P 1'
#
loop_
_entity.id
_entity.type
_entity.pdbx_description
1 polymer ?
#
loop_
_entity_poly.entity_id
_entity_poly.type
_entity_poly.pdbx_seq_one_letter_code
_entity_poly.pdbx_strand_id
1 'polypeptide(L)'
;MAQAKYKEWLTKEGLIKIEGWARDGLTDEQIAHNMNISRKTLADWKNKYGDIGDTLKRGKEVVDRQVENALLKRALGYEFVEVTKERMSSESQKERHKGQSELTEKQWDACITFFDSKCCYCGKSGKLTKDHLQPLKEGGALEIANVVPACSSCNSSKKANQWLAWFQKQKFYSKEKAELIQKWINFSLSIKQLFEDDDVESEMVVSKEVTKHVAGDTTAQIFWLKNRKPKEWRDKRETELSGNVAVSNPYADLTTEELRRLANVPEDG
;
A
#
# COMPACT_ATOMS: atom_id res chain seq x y z
N MET A 1 -37.22 23.21 20.77
CA MET A 1 -37.28 21.90 21.46
C MET A 1 -36.37 20.95 20.71
N ALA A 2 -35.20 20.60 21.27
CA ALA A 2 -34.32 19.60 20.67
C ALA A 2 -35.02 18.25 20.73
N GLN A 3 -35.56 17.79 19.61
CA GLN A 3 -36.07 16.42 19.52
C GLN A 3 -34.97 15.46 19.97
N ALA A 4 -35.38 14.47 20.74
CA ALA A 4 -34.54 13.45 21.33
C ALA A 4 -33.69 12.71 20.27
N LYS A 5 -32.52 13.27 19.92
CA LYS A 5 -31.57 12.72 18.92
C LYS A 5 -31.25 11.24 19.15
N TYR A 6 -31.32 10.75 20.40
CA TYR A 6 -31.08 9.34 20.74
C TYR A 6 -32.04 8.37 20.03
N LYS A 7 -33.27 8.78 19.70
CA LYS A 7 -34.26 7.90 19.07
C LYS A 7 -33.82 7.43 17.69
N GLU A 8 -33.13 8.29 16.94
CA GLU A 8 -32.54 7.95 15.63
C GLU A 8 -31.50 6.83 15.77
N TRP A 9 -30.69 6.89 16.81
CA TRP A 9 -29.60 5.94 17.07
C TRP A 9 -30.07 4.64 17.73
N LEU A 10 -31.32 4.59 18.21
CA LEU A 10 -31.98 3.35 18.64
C LEU A 10 -32.70 2.62 17.50
N THR A 11 -32.79 3.22 16.31
CA THR A 11 -33.30 2.51 15.15
C THR A 11 -32.32 1.44 14.69
N LYS A 12 -32.83 0.42 13.97
CA LYS A 12 -31.98 -0.62 13.37
C LYS A 12 -30.86 -0.03 12.51
N GLU A 13 -31.15 1.00 11.71
CA GLU A 13 -30.15 1.67 10.87
C GLU A 13 -29.12 2.44 11.68
N GLY A 14 -29.56 3.13 12.74
CA GLY A 14 -28.68 3.83 13.67
C GLY A 14 -27.71 2.88 14.38
N LEU A 15 -28.23 1.74 14.87
CA LEU A 15 -27.42 0.69 15.50
C LEU A 15 -26.41 0.08 14.53
N ILE A 16 -26.80 -0.19 13.27
CA ILE A 16 -25.88 -0.70 12.24
C ILE A 16 -24.72 0.28 11.99
N LYS A 17 -25.00 1.59 11.92
CA LYS A 17 -23.97 2.61 11.71
C LYS A 17 -22.97 2.68 12.86
N ILE A 18 -23.44 2.74 14.11
CA ILE A 18 -22.55 2.80 15.28
C ILE A 18 -21.75 1.50 15.45
N GLU A 19 -22.32 0.34 15.09
CA GLU A 19 -21.61 -0.94 15.10
C GLU A 19 -20.51 -0.97 14.04
N GLY A 20 -20.79 -0.46 12.84
CA GLY A 20 -19.82 -0.30 11.77
C GLY A 20 -18.63 0.54 12.22
N TRP A 21 -18.88 1.74 12.74
CA TRP A 21 -17.82 2.61 13.25
C TRP A 21 -17.00 1.98 14.38
N ALA A 22 -17.65 1.28 15.31
CA ALA A 22 -16.94 0.57 16.36
C ALA A 22 -16.05 -0.56 15.81
N ARG A 23 -16.53 -1.29 14.79
CA ARG A 23 -15.78 -2.34 14.10
C ARG A 23 -14.58 -1.79 13.32
N ASP A 24 -14.71 -0.59 12.76
CA ASP A 24 -13.65 0.12 12.06
C ASP A 24 -12.60 0.73 13.02
N GLY A 25 -12.80 0.59 14.34
CA GLY A 25 -11.85 1.04 15.36
C GLY A 25 -11.99 2.50 15.76
N LEU A 26 -13.11 3.17 15.45
CA LEU A 26 -13.33 4.55 15.89
C LEU A 26 -13.45 4.64 17.41
N THR A 27 -12.88 5.71 17.97
CA THR A 27 -12.98 6.04 19.40
C THR A 27 -14.36 6.57 19.76
N ASP A 28 -14.74 6.49 21.04
CA ASP A 28 -16.00 7.07 21.54
C ASP A 28 -16.10 8.59 21.23
N GLU A 29 -14.97 9.29 21.14
CA GLU A 29 -14.93 10.72 20.77
C GLU A 29 -15.33 10.93 19.29
N GLN A 30 -14.74 10.13 18.39
CA GLN A 30 -15.04 10.20 16.95
C GLN A 30 -16.47 9.75 16.65
N ILE A 31 -16.96 8.73 17.35
CA ILE A 31 -18.35 8.26 17.23
C ILE A 31 -19.31 9.36 17.71
N ALA A 32 -19.03 9.99 18.85
CA ALA A 32 -19.86 11.10 19.34
C ALA A 32 -19.87 12.28 18.35
N HIS A 33 -18.72 12.60 17.76
CA HIS A 33 -18.60 13.61 16.70
C HIS A 33 -19.47 13.27 15.48
N ASN A 34 -19.41 12.03 14.98
CA ASN A 34 -20.23 11.57 13.85
C ASN A 34 -21.74 11.63 14.15
N MET A 35 -22.13 11.43 15.40
CA MET A 35 -23.51 11.55 15.87
C MET A 35 -23.92 13.01 16.15
N ASN A 36 -23.00 13.96 15.99
CA ASN A 36 -23.16 15.38 16.30
C ASN A 36 -23.64 15.60 17.75
N ILE A 37 -22.97 14.92 18.69
CA ILE A 37 -23.17 15.02 20.15
C ILE A 37 -21.81 15.12 20.87
N SER A 38 -21.83 15.51 22.13
CA SER A 38 -20.61 15.47 22.96
C SER A 38 -20.28 14.04 23.39
N ARG A 39 -18.99 13.75 23.61
CA ARG A 39 -18.55 12.46 24.19
C ARG A 39 -19.23 12.14 25.52
N LYS A 40 -19.49 13.15 26.35
CA LYS A 40 -20.22 12.99 27.63
C LYS A 40 -21.65 12.52 27.38
N THR A 41 -22.33 13.09 26.38
CA THR A 41 -23.69 12.67 25.98
C THR A 41 -23.71 11.22 25.50
N LEU A 42 -22.71 10.81 24.71
CA LEU A 42 -22.58 9.41 24.31
C LEU A 42 -22.37 8.48 25.51
N ALA A 43 -21.53 8.88 26.47
CA ALA A 43 -21.32 8.11 27.70
C ALA A 43 -22.62 7.91 28.50
N ASP A 44 -23.41 8.98 28.65
CA ASP A 44 -24.71 8.91 29.33
C ASP A 44 -25.69 8.01 28.57
N TRP A 45 -25.68 8.04 27.23
CA TRP A 45 -26.55 7.22 26.40
C TRP A 45 -26.22 5.73 26.47
N LYS A 46 -24.93 5.36 26.53
CA LYS A 46 -24.52 3.96 26.73
C LYS A 46 -25.05 3.36 28.03
N ASN A 47 -25.14 4.18 29.08
CA ASN A 47 -25.66 3.75 30.38
C ASN A 47 -27.19 3.71 30.40
N LYS A 48 -27.84 4.68 29.75
CA LYS A 48 -29.30 4.83 29.76
C LYS A 48 -30.00 3.91 28.76
N TYR A 49 -29.35 3.57 27.65
CA TYR A 49 -29.90 2.75 26.58
C TYR A 49 -28.95 1.59 26.26
N GLY A 50 -29.26 0.41 26.81
CA GLY A 50 -28.43 -0.79 26.71
C GLY A 50 -28.08 -1.16 25.26
N ASP A 51 -29.02 -1.02 24.33
CA ASP A 51 -28.83 -1.35 22.91
C ASP A 51 -27.63 -0.62 22.27
N ILE A 52 -27.45 0.67 22.58
CA ILE A 52 -26.33 1.47 22.07
C ILE A 52 -25.02 0.98 22.71
N GLY A 53 -25.03 0.76 24.02
CA GLY A 53 -23.86 0.28 24.76
C GLY A 53 -23.40 -1.09 24.27
N ASP A 54 -24.31 -2.04 24.12
CA ASP A 54 -24.00 -3.41 23.74
C ASP A 54 -23.62 -3.53 22.27
N THR A 55 -24.22 -2.72 21.39
CA THR A 55 -23.81 -2.62 19.99
C THR A 55 -22.38 -2.11 19.85
N LEU A 56 -22.01 -1.07 20.60
CA LEU A 56 -20.63 -0.55 20.59
C LEU A 56 -19.62 -1.56 21.17
N LYS A 57 -19.99 -2.31 22.22
CA LYS A 57 -19.13 -3.38 22.77
C LYS A 57 -18.91 -4.48 21.74
N ARG A 58 -20.00 -5.02 21.15
CA ARG A 58 -19.94 -6.07 20.12
C ARG A 58 -19.12 -5.63 18.90
N GLY A 59 -19.28 -4.38 18.45
CA GLY A 59 -18.47 -3.84 17.36
C GLY A 59 -16.98 -3.84 17.67
N LYS A 60 -16.61 -3.48 18.91
CA LYS A 60 -15.21 -3.40 19.36
C LYS A 60 -14.54 -4.77 19.51
N GLU A 61 -15.28 -5.82 19.83
CA GLU A 61 -14.73 -7.18 19.94
C GLU A 61 -14.01 -7.64 18.66
N VAL A 62 -14.46 -7.17 17.49
CA VAL A 62 -13.85 -7.52 16.20
C VAL A 62 -12.47 -6.88 16.06
N VAL A 63 -12.35 -5.58 16.34
CA VAL A 63 -11.05 -4.88 16.27
C VAL A 63 -10.13 -5.34 17.39
N ASP A 64 -10.65 -5.60 18.59
CA ASP A 64 -9.87 -6.16 19.70
C ASP A 64 -9.29 -7.53 19.31
N ARG A 65 -10.09 -8.41 18.70
CA ARG A 65 -9.62 -9.71 18.19
C ARG A 65 -8.56 -9.55 17.09
N GLN A 66 -8.68 -8.56 16.21
CA GLN A 66 -7.66 -8.28 15.20
C GLN A 66 -6.34 -7.82 15.83
N VAL A 67 -6.40 -6.94 16.83
CA VAL A 67 -5.24 -6.50 17.60
C VAL A 67 -4.63 -7.67 18.35
N GLU A 68 -5.43 -8.52 19.00
CA GLU A 68 -4.96 -9.74 19.65
C GLU A 68 -4.25 -10.68 18.67
N ASN A 69 -4.82 -10.90 17.48
CA ASN A 69 -4.18 -11.74 16.45
C ASN A 69 -2.87 -11.14 15.94
N ALA A 70 -2.80 -9.82 15.77
CA ALA A 70 -1.58 -9.13 15.37
C ALA A 70 -0.50 -9.22 16.46
N LEU A 71 -0.88 -9.04 17.72
CA LEU A 71 0.01 -9.21 18.88
C LEU A 71 0.46 -10.66 19.02
N LEU A 72 -0.44 -11.63 18.81
CA LEU A 72 -0.10 -13.06 18.83
C LEU A 72 0.87 -13.41 17.71
N LYS A 73 0.62 -12.94 16.49
CA LYS A 73 1.54 -13.11 15.34
C LYS A 73 2.92 -12.53 15.65
N ARG A 74 2.97 -11.36 16.29
CA ARG A 74 4.23 -10.75 16.73
C ARG A 74 4.89 -11.54 17.86
N ALA A 75 4.12 -12.03 18.83
CA ALA A 75 4.63 -12.81 19.96
C ALA A 75 5.21 -14.16 19.50
N LEU A 76 4.57 -14.84 18.55
CA LEU A 76 5.05 -16.13 18.03
C LEU A 76 6.20 -15.98 17.03
N GLY A 77 6.28 -14.83 16.36
CA GLY A 77 7.09 -14.66 15.17
C GLY A 77 6.31 -15.13 13.93
N TYR A 78 6.78 -14.71 12.77
CA TYR A 78 6.14 -15.05 11.50
C TYR A 78 7.12 -15.00 10.35
N GLU A 79 6.81 -15.74 9.29
CA GLU A 79 7.50 -15.65 8.01
C GLU A 79 6.69 -14.80 7.03
N PHE A 80 7.39 -14.05 6.20
CA PHE A 80 6.77 -13.33 5.09
C PHE A 80 7.69 -13.33 3.86
N VAL A 81 7.09 -13.33 2.68
CA VAL A 81 7.82 -13.21 1.42
C VAL A 81 7.93 -11.73 1.08
N GLU A 82 9.17 -11.24 1.02
CA GLU A 82 9.47 -9.91 0.51
C GLU A 82 9.71 -10.01 -1.00
N VAL A 83 8.87 -9.31 -1.77
CA VAL A 83 8.91 -9.29 -3.23
C VAL A 83 9.53 -7.97 -3.68
N THR A 84 10.72 -8.03 -4.28
CA THR A 84 11.31 -6.89 -4.98
C THR A 84 10.85 -6.93 -6.43
N LYS A 85 10.26 -5.82 -6.88
CA LYS A 85 9.87 -5.62 -8.28
C LYS A 85 10.80 -4.61 -8.91
N GLU A 86 11.39 -4.96 -10.04
CA GLU A 86 12.22 -4.05 -10.83
C GLU A 86 11.57 -3.83 -12.18
N ARG A 87 11.72 -2.61 -12.71
CA ARG A 87 11.36 -2.34 -14.10
C ARG A 87 12.37 -3.07 -14.97
N MET A 88 11.93 -3.99 -15.81
CA MET A 88 12.78 -4.58 -16.83
C MET A 88 13.20 -3.50 -17.83
N SER A 89 14.33 -2.87 -17.54
CA SER A 89 15.09 -2.03 -18.44
C SER A 89 15.76 -2.95 -19.44
N SER A 90 15.47 -2.80 -20.74
CA SER A 90 16.23 -3.42 -21.83
C SER A 90 17.65 -2.79 -21.90
N GLU A 91 18.44 -3.03 -20.87
CA GLU A 91 19.74 -2.39 -20.64
C GLU A 91 20.73 -2.66 -21.78
N SER A 92 20.64 -3.83 -22.42
CA SER A 92 21.51 -4.19 -23.55
C SER A 92 21.25 -3.39 -24.84
N GLN A 93 20.11 -2.70 -24.99
CA GLN A 93 19.85 -1.79 -26.12
C GLN A 93 20.15 -0.31 -25.80
N LYS A 94 20.11 0.08 -24.52
CA LYS A 94 20.34 1.46 -24.07
C LYS A 94 21.79 1.93 -24.21
N GLU A 95 22.77 1.03 -24.04
CA GLU A 95 24.20 1.38 -24.16
C GLU A 95 24.64 1.79 -25.57
N ARG A 96 23.93 1.34 -26.61
CA ARG A 96 24.25 1.70 -28.02
C ARG A 96 23.63 3.02 -28.49
N HIS A 97 22.67 3.57 -27.75
CA HIS A 97 21.82 4.70 -28.19
C HIS A 97 21.71 5.85 -27.18
N LYS A 98 22.72 6.09 -26.34
CA LYS A 98 22.77 7.24 -25.39
C LYS A 98 21.43 7.54 -24.70
N GLY A 99 20.68 6.51 -24.30
CA GLY A 99 19.45 6.67 -23.52
C GLY A 99 18.20 7.18 -24.26
N GLN A 100 18.18 7.31 -25.59
CA GLN A 100 16.95 7.63 -26.34
C GLN A 100 16.57 6.44 -27.22
N SER A 101 15.44 5.79 -26.95
CA SER A 101 14.91 4.70 -27.78
C SER A 101 13.39 4.63 -27.59
N GLU A 102 12.67 5.59 -28.18
CA GLU A 102 11.21 5.75 -28.10
C GLU A 102 10.48 5.03 -29.24
N LEU A 103 10.85 3.78 -29.56
CA LEU A 103 10.03 2.94 -30.45
C LEU A 103 9.69 1.61 -29.77
N THR A 104 8.46 1.50 -29.27
CA THR A 104 7.92 0.28 -28.65
C THR A 104 7.72 -0.84 -29.68
N GLU A 105 7.60 -2.09 -29.21
CA GLU A 105 7.31 -3.23 -30.09
C GLU A 105 5.99 -3.06 -30.85
N LYS A 106 4.95 -2.54 -30.18
CA LYS A 106 3.65 -2.24 -30.80
C LYS A 106 3.76 -1.21 -31.93
N GLN A 107 4.54 -0.15 -31.73
CA GLN A 107 4.78 0.86 -32.76
C GLN A 107 5.55 0.28 -33.96
N TRP A 108 6.46 -0.66 -33.70
CA TRP A 108 7.17 -1.38 -34.74
C TRP A 108 6.24 -2.33 -35.53
N ASP A 109 5.36 -3.05 -34.86
CA ASP A 109 4.37 -3.93 -35.52
C ASP A 109 3.38 -3.13 -36.38
N ALA A 110 2.95 -1.96 -35.90
CA ALA A 110 2.13 -1.03 -36.68
C ALA A 110 2.86 -0.57 -37.95
N CYS A 111 4.16 -0.26 -37.85
CA CYS A 111 5.00 0.10 -38.97
C CYS A 111 5.11 -1.04 -39.99
N ILE A 112 5.43 -2.25 -39.54
CA ILE A 112 5.53 -3.44 -40.39
C ILE A 112 4.21 -3.73 -41.10
N THR A 113 3.09 -3.61 -40.37
CA THR A 113 1.74 -3.82 -40.91
C THR A 113 1.39 -2.78 -41.96
N PHE A 114 1.70 -1.49 -41.73
CA PHE A 114 1.44 -0.41 -42.68
C PHE A 114 2.11 -0.66 -44.04
N PHE A 115 3.31 -1.23 -44.02
CA PHE A 115 4.07 -1.57 -45.23
C PHE A 115 3.83 -3.00 -45.72
N ASP A 116 2.75 -3.66 -45.29
CA ASP A 116 2.36 -5.01 -45.74
C ASP A 116 3.49 -6.04 -45.56
N SER A 117 4.21 -5.95 -44.44
CA SER A 117 5.37 -6.80 -44.12
C SER A 117 6.43 -6.85 -45.23
N LYS A 118 6.60 -5.74 -45.96
CA LYS A 118 7.58 -5.58 -47.04
C LYS A 118 8.54 -4.43 -46.75
N CYS A 119 9.70 -4.48 -47.39
CA CYS A 119 10.65 -3.38 -47.38
C CYS A 119 10.03 -2.14 -48.05
N CYS A 120 10.01 -1.01 -47.35
CA CYS A 120 9.41 0.23 -47.84
C CYS A 120 10.04 0.74 -49.15
N TYR A 121 11.31 0.42 -49.38
CA TYR A 121 12.03 0.83 -50.60
C TYR A 121 11.86 -0.18 -51.74
N CYS A 122 12.41 -1.39 -51.59
CA CYS A 122 12.43 -2.34 -52.70
C CYS A 122 11.15 -3.19 -52.81
N GLY A 123 10.30 -3.24 -51.79
CA GLY A 123 9.06 -4.02 -51.78
C GLY A 123 9.23 -5.51 -51.55
N LYS A 124 10.46 -5.98 -51.27
CA LYS A 124 10.71 -7.40 -50.96
C LYS A 124 10.24 -7.75 -49.56
N SER A 125 9.56 -8.90 -49.43
CA SER A 125 9.27 -9.55 -48.16
C SER A 125 10.52 -10.27 -47.61
N GLY A 126 10.54 -10.56 -46.31
CA GLY A 126 11.64 -11.27 -45.65
C GLY A 126 12.01 -10.62 -44.31
N LYS A 127 13.24 -10.85 -43.84
CA LYS A 127 13.72 -10.24 -42.59
C LYS A 127 13.89 -8.73 -42.75
N LEU A 128 13.05 -7.97 -42.06
CA LEU A 128 13.06 -6.51 -42.05
C LEU A 128 13.82 -5.97 -40.84
N THR A 129 14.41 -4.79 -41.01
CA THR A 129 15.19 -4.07 -40.01
C THR A 129 14.67 -2.63 -39.90
N LYS A 130 14.87 -2.01 -38.75
CA LYS A 130 14.53 -0.61 -38.47
C LYS A 130 15.54 0.30 -39.18
N ASP A 131 15.15 0.98 -40.26
CA ASP A 131 15.96 2.01 -40.93
C ASP A 131 15.46 3.41 -40.57
N HIS A 132 16.40 4.34 -40.42
CA HIS A 132 16.12 5.73 -40.05
C HIS A 132 16.05 6.60 -41.30
N LEU A 133 14.93 7.30 -41.54
CA LEU A 133 14.74 8.12 -42.74
C LEU A 133 15.72 9.31 -42.80
N GLN A 134 15.87 10.01 -41.68
CA GLN A 134 16.84 11.08 -41.47
C GLN A 134 18.03 10.58 -40.64
N PRO A 135 19.27 10.89 -41.05
CA PRO A 135 20.45 10.57 -40.25
C PRO A 135 20.46 11.29 -38.90
N LEU A 136 20.88 10.59 -37.84
CA LEU A 136 21.01 11.14 -36.47
C LEU A 136 21.88 12.42 -36.40
N LYS A 137 22.83 12.58 -37.33
CA LYS A 137 23.75 13.73 -37.39
C LYS A 137 23.09 15.03 -37.87
N GLU A 138 21.89 14.95 -38.46
CA GLU A 138 21.14 16.10 -38.99
C GLU A 138 19.89 16.41 -38.15
N GLY A 139 19.82 15.93 -36.91
CA GLY A 139 18.71 16.19 -35.99
C GLY A 139 17.53 15.23 -36.12
N GLY A 140 17.67 14.13 -36.86
CA GLY A 140 16.63 13.10 -36.94
C GLY A 140 16.49 12.36 -35.60
N ALA A 141 15.52 12.75 -34.77
CA ALA A 141 15.23 12.07 -33.51
C ALA A 141 14.78 10.61 -33.75
N LEU A 142 14.92 9.76 -32.72
CA LEU A 142 14.45 8.36 -32.71
C LEU A 142 12.94 8.30 -32.47
N GLU A 143 12.18 8.97 -33.33
CA GLU A 143 10.73 9.01 -33.27
C GLU A 143 10.12 8.01 -34.27
N ILE A 144 8.91 7.53 -33.99
CA ILE A 144 8.16 6.64 -34.88
C ILE A 144 8.07 7.15 -36.33
N ALA A 145 8.03 8.48 -36.50
CA ALA A 145 8.01 9.13 -37.80
C ALA A 145 9.33 9.03 -38.57
N ASN A 146 10.43 8.74 -37.89
CA ASN A 146 11.75 8.61 -38.49
C ASN A 146 12.15 7.15 -38.76
N VAL A 147 11.32 6.16 -38.41
CA VAL A 147 11.63 4.73 -38.60
C VAL A 147 10.73 4.08 -39.65
N VAL A 148 11.33 3.31 -40.56
CA VAL A 148 10.64 2.52 -41.58
C VAL A 148 11.20 1.09 -41.69
N PRO A 149 10.44 0.13 -42.22
CA PRO A 149 10.92 -1.23 -42.38
C PRO A 149 11.71 -1.37 -43.67
N ALA A 150 12.98 -1.77 -43.56
CA ALA A 150 13.85 -2.00 -44.69
C ALA A 150 14.54 -3.35 -44.61
N CYS A 151 14.74 -4.02 -45.75
CA CYS A 151 15.60 -5.19 -45.81
C CYS A 151 17.06 -4.79 -45.54
N SER A 152 17.87 -5.75 -45.08
CA SER A 152 19.29 -5.52 -44.75
C SER A 152 20.07 -4.89 -45.91
N SER A 153 19.82 -5.32 -47.14
CA SER A 153 20.46 -4.78 -48.36
C SER A 153 20.15 -3.30 -48.58
N CYS A 154 18.88 -2.89 -48.49
CA CYS A 154 18.50 -1.48 -48.66
C CYS A 154 19.03 -0.62 -47.52
N ASN A 155 18.84 -1.07 -46.26
CA ASN A 155 19.31 -0.35 -45.08
C ASN A 155 20.84 -0.13 -45.12
N SER A 156 21.61 -1.19 -45.41
CA SER A 156 23.07 -1.12 -45.53
C SER A 156 23.55 -0.33 -46.76
N SER A 157 22.78 -0.26 -47.84
CA SER A 157 23.10 0.56 -49.01
C SER A 157 22.87 2.05 -48.73
N LYS A 158 21.77 2.38 -48.02
CA LYS A 158 21.45 3.76 -47.63
C LYS A 158 22.42 4.31 -46.62
N LYS A 159 22.79 3.54 -45.58
CA LYS A 159 23.66 3.99 -44.47
C LYS A 159 23.16 5.33 -43.89
N ALA A 160 24.06 6.31 -43.78
CA ALA A 160 23.82 7.65 -43.26
C ALA A 160 23.36 8.65 -44.34
N ASN A 161 22.93 8.21 -45.52
CA ASN A 161 22.36 9.13 -46.51
C ASN A 161 20.92 9.48 -46.17
N GLN A 162 20.50 10.69 -46.52
CA GLN A 162 19.10 11.11 -46.49
C GLN A 162 18.27 10.20 -47.41
N TRP A 163 17.16 9.65 -46.89
CA TRP A 163 16.43 8.55 -47.54
C TRP A 163 15.95 8.89 -48.96
N LEU A 164 15.41 10.08 -49.19
CA LEU A 164 14.79 10.44 -50.47
C LEU A 164 15.86 10.64 -51.54
N ALA A 165 16.92 11.39 -51.23
CA ALA A 165 18.04 11.63 -52.11
C ALA A 165 18.79 10.32 -52.46
N TRP A 166 18.88 9.38 -51.52
CA TRP A 166 19.40 8.04 -51.79
C TRP A 166 18.44 7.21 -52.64
N PHE A 167 17.15 7.19 -52.28
CA PHE A 167 16.14 6.35 -52.90
C PHE A 167 15.92 6.73 -54.37
N GLN A 168 15.90 8.03 -54.69
CA GLN A 168 15.78 8.55 -56.07
C GLN A 168 16.91 8.09 -57.00
N LYS A 169 18.07 7.71 -56.46
CA LYS A 169 19.21 7.19 -57.24
C LYS A 169 19.14 5.68 -57.47
N GLN A 170 18.17 4.98 -56.88
CA GLN A 170 18.06 3.53 -56.98
C GLN A 170 17.31 3.11 -58.24
N LYS A 171 17.74 2.00 -58.85
CA LYS A 171 17.06 1.42 -60.02
C LYS A 171 15.61 1.00 -59.75
N PHE A 172 15.29 0.73 -58.48
CA PHE A 172 13.96 0.31 -58.02
C PHE A 172 13.16 1.46 -57.41
N TYR A 173 13.59 2.71 -57.62
CA TYR A 173 12.84 3.89 -57.21
C TYR A 173 11.42 3.87 -57.77
N SER A 174 10.46 4.26 -56.95
CA SER A 174 9.08 4.49 -57.36
C SER A 174 8.55 5.69 -56.59
N LYS A 175 7.90 6.60 -57.31
CA LYS A 175 7.30 7.80 -56.74
C LYS A 175 6.20 7.42 -55.74
N GLU A 176 5.42 6.40 -56.09
CA GLU A 176 4.32 5.87 -55.27
C GLU A 176 4.84 5.36 -53.92
N LYS A 177 6.00 4.68 -53.90
CA LYS A 177 6.63 4.23 -52.65
C LYS A 177 7.18 5.39 -51.82
N ALA A 178 7.75 6.41 -52.46
CA ALA A 178 8.20 7.61 -51.77
C ALA A 178 7.01 8.35 -51.13
N GLU A 179 5.90 8.46 -51.85
CA GLU A 179 4.64 9.02 -51.33
C GLU A 179 4.08 8.16 -50.18
N LEU A 180 4.18 6.83 -50.25
CA LEU A 180 3.76 5.94 -49.17
C LEU A 180 4.60 6.14 -47.89
N ILE A 181 5.92 6.32 -48.03
CA ILE A 181 6.81 6.68 -46.91
C ILE A 181 6.40 8.04 -46.32
N GLN A 182 6.05 9.03 -47.15
CA GLN A 182 5.57 10.32 -46.67
C GLN A 182 4.22 10.20 -45.95
N LYS A 183 3.31 9.35 -46.43
CA LYS A 183 2.05 9.02 -45.75
C LYS A 183 2.30 8.40 -44.37
N TRP A 184 3.27 7.48 -44.27
CA TRP A 184 3.69 6.92 -42.98
C TRP A 184 4.22 8.00 -42.04
N ILE A 185 5.10 8.89 -42.49
CA ILE A 185 5.62 10.00 -41.66
C ILE A 185 4.45 10.83 -41.09
N ASN A 186 3.49 11.20 -41.93
CA ASN A 186 2.35 12.00 -41.47
C ASN A 186 1.42 11.22 -40.51
N PHE A 187 1.14 9.95 -40.83
CA PHE A 187 0.31 9.07 -40.01
C PHE A 187 0.94 8.80 -38.64
N SER A 188 2.23 8.51 -38.61
CA SER A 188 2.98 8.23 -37.38
C SER A 188 3.09 9.47 -36.46
N LEU A 189 3.15 10.68 -37.02
CA LEU A 189 3.02 11.93 -36.25
C LEU A 189 1.64 12.06 -35.59
N SER A 190 0.56 11.71 -36.31
CA SER A 190 -0.79 11.71 -35.71
C SER A 190 -0.99 10.62 -34.64
N ILE A 191 -0.30 9.49 -34.80
CA ILE A 191 -0.27 8.39 -33.83
C ILE A 191 0.45 8.81 -32.56
N LYS A 192 1.58 9.53 -32.65
CA LYS A 192 2.33 10.02 -31.48
C LYS A 192 1.42 10.81 -30.53
N GLN A 193 0.55 11.65 -31.09
CA GLN A 193 -0.40 12.45 -30.33
C GLN A 193 -1.52 11.63 -29.65
N LEU A 194 -1.80 10.40 -30.11
CA LEU A 194 -2.80 9.50 -29.52
C LEU A 194 -2.20 8.55 -28.47
N PHE A 195 -0.90 8.27 -28.52
CA PHE A 195 -0.20 7.39 -27.58
C PHE A 195 0.53 8.15 -26.46
N GLU A 196 0.56 9.49 -26.48
CA GLU A 196 1.06 10.31 -25.37
C GLU A 196 0.14 10.28 -24.13
N ASP A 197 -1.12 9.84 -24.28
CA ASP A 197 -2.09 9.71 -23.17
C ASP A 197 -2.15 8.29 -22.55
N ASP A 198 -1.54 7.28 -23.18
CA ASP A 198 -1.39 5.96 -22.60
C ASP A 198 0.00 5.85 -21.97
N ASP A 199 0.06 6.16 -20.68
CA ASP A 199 1.14 5.78 -19.78
C ASP A 199 1.30 4.25 -19.90
N VAL A 200 2.17 3.79 -20.82
CA VAL A 200 2.48 2.37 -20.99
C VAL A 200 3.18 1.96 -19.71
N GLU A 201 2.36 1.48 -18.77
CA GLU A 201 2.74 0.95 -17.48
C GLU A 201 3.81 -0.13 -17.74
N SER A 202 5.07 0.27 -17.63
CA SER A 202 6.20 -0.62 -17.80
C SER A 202 6.00 -1.77 -16.82
N GLU A 203 5.73 -2.97 -17.33
CA GLU A 203 5.33 -4.11 -16.52
C GLU A 203 6.38 -4.34 -15.41
N MET A 204 5.96 -4.17 -14.15
CA MET A 204 6.84 -4.37 -13.01
C MET A 204 7.02 -5.86 -12.79
N VAL A 205 8.16 -6.40 -13.21
CA VAL A 205 8.46 -7.82 -13.05
C VAL A 205 9.06 -8.06 -11.67
N VAL A 206 8.65 -9.14 -11.01
CA VAL A 206 9.26 -9.59 -9.75
C VAL A 206 10.69 -10.02 -10.04
N SER A 207 11.67 -9.26 -9.54
CA SER A 207 13.10 -9.56 -9.73
C SER A 207 13.62 -10.54 -8.68
N LYS A 208 13.06 -10.47 -7.46
CA LYS A 208 13.53 -11.29 -6.34
C LYS A 208 12.41 -11.54 -5.34
N GLU A 209 12.27 -12.80 -4.93
CA GLU A 209 11.46 -13.19 -3.78
C GLU A 209 12.39 -13.69 -2.67
N VAL A 210 12.27 -13.12 -1.47
CA VAL A 210 13.05 -13.54 -0.30
C VAL A 210 12.08 -13.85 0.84
N THR A 211 12.10 -15.10 1.32
CA THR A 211 11.38 -15.45 2.55
C THR A 211 12.20 -14.96 3.74
N LYS A 212 11.63 -14.03 4.52
CA LYS A 212 12.23 -13.52 5.75
C LYS A 212 11.48 -14.06 6.96
N HIS A 213 12.24 -14.45 7.98
CA HIS A 213 11.70 -14.88 9.27
C HIS A 213 11.84 -13.75 10.30
N VAL A 214 10.74 -13.41 10.96
CA VAL A 214 10.71 -12.48 12.09
C VAL A 214 10.55 -13.31 13.37
N ALA A 215 11.56 -13.27 14.24
CA ALA A 215 11.48 -13.92 15.54
C ALA A 215 10.37 -13.31 16.42
N GLY A 216 9.83 -14.13 17.31
CA GLY A 216 8.81 -13.69 18.26
C GLY A 216 9.31 -12.58 19.20
N ASP A 217 8.45 -11.58 19.44
CA ASP A 217 8.73 -10.48 20.35
C ASP A 217 8.50 -10.92 21.81
N THR A 218 9.59 -10.97 22.57
CA THR A 218 9.59 -11.41 23.98
C THR A 218 8.76 -10.50 24.88
N THR A 219 8.65 -9.21 24.59
CA THR A 219 7.83 -8.27 25.38
C THR A 219 6.35 -8.54 25.14
N ALA A 220 5.95 -8.78 23.89
CA ALA A 220 4.59 -9.18 23.55
C ALA A 220 4.23 -10.52 24.21
N GLN A 221 5.14 -11.50 24.25
CA GLN A 221 4.96 -12.77 24.97
C GLN A 221 4.76 -12.56 26.48
N ILE A 222 5.61 -11.75 27.12
CA ILE A 222 5.50 -11.45 28.56
C ILE A 222 4.16 -10.77 28.87
N PHE A 223 3.77 -9.76 28.09
CA PHE A 223 2.51 -9.05 28.27
C PHE A 223 1.31 -9.99 28.09
N TRP A 224 1.35 -10.86 27.08
CA TRP A 224 0.32 -11.87 26.85
C TRP A 224 0.17 -12.83 28.04
N LEU A 225 1.28 -13.32 28.58
CA LEU A 225 1.30 -14.23 29.73
C LEU A 225 0.80 -13.54 31.01
N LYS A 226 1.15 -12.27 31.24
CA LYS A 226 0.63 -11.47 32.36
C LYS A 226 -0.90 -11.27 32.31
N ASN A 227 -1.48 -11.21 31.12
CA ASN A 227 -2.93 -11.08 30.93
C ASN A 227 -3.68 -12.42 31.03
N ARG A 228 -3.16 -13.50 30.41
CA ARG A 228 -3.82 -14.82 30.36
C ARG A 228 -3.55 -15.71 31.58
N LYS A 229 -2.38 -15.58 32.21
CA LYS A 229 -1.95 -16.35 33.38
C LYS A 229 -1.47 -15.42 34.51
N PRO A 230 -2.34 -14.53 35.00
CA PRO A 230 -1.93 -13.47 35.93
C PRO A 230 -1.37 -14.02 37.25
N LYS A 231 -1.89 -15.15 37.74
CA LYS A 231 -1.42 -15.78 38.98
C LYS A 231 0.03 -16.29 38.90
N GLU A 232 0.47 -16.72 37.72
CA GLU A 232 1.80 -17.27 37.49
C GLU A 232 2.81 -16.18 37.10
N TRP A 233 2.37 -15.16 36.35
CA TRP A 233 3.25 -14.21 35.65
C TRP A 233 3.19 -12.75 36.11
N ARG A 234 2.22 -12.34 36.95
CA ARG A 234 2.26 -10.97 37.53
C ARG A 234 3.30 -10.91 38.64
N ASP A 235 4.07 -9.82 38.63
CA ASP A 235 5.13 -9.58 39.61
C ASP A 235 4.56 -9.38 41.03
N LYS A 236 3.34 -8.87 41.15
CA LYS A 236 2.64 -8.68 42.42
C LYS A 236 1.79 -9.90 42.75
N ARG A 237 2.31 -10.78 43.61
CA ARG A 237 1.53 -11.84 44.26
C ARG A 237 0.77 -11.24 45.44
N GLU A 238 -0.54 -11.39 45.47
CA GLU A 238 -1.32 -11.12 46.69
C GLU A 238 -0.99 -12.22 47.69
N THR A 239 -0.12 -11.91 48.65
CA THR A 239 0.07 -12.78 49.81
C THR A 239 -1.13 -12.54 50.73
N GLU A 240 -2.09 -13.46 50.76
CA GLU A 240 -3.03 -13.51 51.87
C GLU A 240 -2.21 -13.83 53.13
N LEU A 241 -1.95 -12.81 53.94
CA LEU A 241 -1.51 -13.00 55.32
C LEU A 241 -2.71 -13.55 56.10
N SER A 242 -2.98 -14.85 55.97
CA SER A 242 -3.93 -15.59 56.84
C SER A 242 -3.32 -15.90 58.21
N GLY A 243 -2.48 -15.01 58.71
CA GLY A 243 -2.07 -15.01 60.10
C GLY A 243 -3.14 -14.30 60.90
N ASN A 244 -3.82 -15.01 61.80
CA ASN A 244 -4.61 -14.40 62.86
C ASN A 244 -3.64 -13.48 63.62
N VAL A 245 -3.65 -12.18 63.32
CA VAL A 245 -2.86 -11.20 64.08
C VAL A 245 -3.54 -11.14 65.43
N ALA A 246 -3.17 -12.05 66.32
CA ALA A 246 -3.39 -11.88 67.74
C ALA A 246 -2.62 -10.62 68.12
N VAL A 247 -3.29 -9.47 68.05
CA VAL A 247 -2.80 -8.24 68.65
C VAL A 247 -2.76 -8.55 70.14
N SER A 248 -1.61 -9.03 70.62
CA SER A 248 -1.33 -9.16 72.04
C SER A 248 -1.39 -7.75 72.60
N ASN A 249 -2.55 -7.36 73.13
CA ASN A 249 -2.70 -6.12 73.86
C ASN A 249 -1.82 -6.23 75.12
N PRO A 250 -0.67 -5.52 75.19
CA PRO A 250 0.26 -5.65 76.31
C PRO A 250 -0.34 -5.18 77.63
N TYR A 251 -1.51 -4.55 77.56
CA TYR A 251 -2.22 -3.97 78.69
C TYR A 251 -3.50 -4.74 79.05
N ALA A 252 -3.70 -5.94 78.50
CA ALA A 252 -4.91 -6.74 78.76
C ALA A 252 -5.13 -7.07 80.24
N ASP A 253 -4.04 -7.18 81.01
CA ASP A 253 -4.05 -7.56 82.42
C ASP A 253 -3.96 -6.38 83.39
N LEU A 254 -3.90 -5.14 82.88
CA LEU A 254 -3.84 -3.95 83.73
C LEU A 254 -5.24 -3.45 84.07
N THR A 255 -5.41 -3.08 85.33
CA THR A 255 -6.65 -2.46 85.81
C THR A 255 -6.79 -1.04 85.25
N THR A 256 -8.02 -0.54 85.21
CA THR A 256 -8.34 0.81 84.74
C THR A 256 -7.55 1.88 85.49
N GLU A 257 -7.24 1.63 86.76
CA GLU A 257 -6.50 2.55 87.62
C GLU A 257 -5.00 2.58 87.28
N GLU A 258 -4.41 1.42 86.99
CA GLU A 258 -3.01 1.33 86.54
C GLU A 258 -2.81 1.93 85.14
N LEU A 259 -3.81 1.78 84.27
CA LEU A 259 -3.85 2.45 82.96
C LEU A 259 -3.91 3.97 83.10
N ARG A 260 -4.70 4.51 84.05
CA ARG A 260 -4.78 5.96 84.33
C ARG A 260 -3.47 6.51 84.87
N ARG A 261 -2.80 5.78 85.76
CA ARG A 261 -1.47 6.14 86.29
C ARG A 261 -0.41 6.15 85.20
N LEU A 262 -0.40 5.15 84.31
CA LEU A 262 0.50 5.11 83.15
C LEU A 262 0.25 6.27 82.18
N ALA A 263 -1.00 6.72 82.06
CA ALA A 263 -1.39 7.86 81.23
C ALA A 263 -1.20 9.23 81.91
N ASN A 264 -0.68 9.29 83.15
CA ASN A 264 -0.55 10.51 83.96
C ASN A 264 -1.84 11.34 84.01
N VAL A 265 -3.00 10.67 84.03
CA VAL A 265 -4.29 11.35 84.18
C VAL A 265 -4.46 11.70 85.67
N PRO A 266 -4.69 12.97 86.05
CA PRO A 266 -4.93 13.34 87.43
C PRO A 266 -6.18 12.63 87.96
N GLU A 267 -6.14 12.12 89.20
CA GLU A 267 -7.34 11.57 89.84
C GLU A 267 -8.34 12.72 90.05
N ASP A 268 -9.54 12.57 89.47
CA ASP A 268 -10.65 13.51 89.68
C ASP A 268 -11.04 13.48 91.17
N GLY A 269 -10.67 14.54 91.89
CA GLY A 269 -11.12 14.81 93.26
C GLY A 269 -12.47 15.50 93.30
#